data_AF-A0A965Q9X0-F1
#
_entry.id   AF-A0A965Q9X0-F1
#
_cell.length_a   1.000
_cell.length_b   1.000
_cell.length_c   1.000
_cell.angle_alpha   90.00
_cell.angle_beta   90.00
_cell.angle_gamma   90.00
#
_symmetry.space_group_name_H-M   'P 1'
#
loop_
_entity.id
_entity.type
_entity.pdbx_description
1 polymer ?
#
loop_
_entity_poly.entity_id
_entity_poly.type
_entity_poly.pdbx_seq_one_letter_code
_entity_poly.pdbx_strand_id
1 'polypeptide(L)'
;MRKLNLIIKLIKKIIFLLLIFFCEVSISHEGHSHGPSVVTSASFDHLGTLWRVREQQGFIIVDSSNDQGLNFSKSINVNTELQKIGTSGDARPKIAIGPEGNIYVTWTQALSKPYTGYIWFARSKDRGKTFELPQIVHQDKSEITHRFDAINVNKDGRIFVAWVDK
;
A
#
# COMPACT_ATOMS: atom_id res chain seq x y z
N MET A 1 -48.93 -33.17 -30.63
CA MET A 1 -47.74 -33.59 -29.84
C MET A 1 -46.38 -33.30 -30.51
N ARG A 2 -46.18 -33.51 -31.83
CA ARG A 2 -44.88 -33.26 -32.51
C ARG A 2 -44.36 -31.81 -32.45
N LYS A 3 -45.23 -30.79 -32.58
CA LYS A 3 -44.82 -29.37 -32.53
C LYS A 3 -44.27 -28.93 -31.16
N LEU A 4 -44.82 -29.47 -30.06
CA LEU A 4 -44.39 -29.13 -28.70
C LEU A 4 -42.98 -29.67 -28.39
N ASN A 5 -42.67 -30.89 -28.85
CA ASN A 5 -41.34 -31.48 -28.70
C ASN A 5 -40.26 -30.74 -29.50
N LEU A 6 -40.64 -30.12 -30.62
CA LEU A 6 -39.73 -29.31 -31.43
C LEU A 6 -39.35 -28.00 -30.72
N ILE A 7 -40.32 -27.35 -30.09
CA ILE A 7 -40.15 -26.11 -29.33
C ILE A 7 -39.24 -26.36 -28.10
N ILE A 8 -39.46 -27.45 -27.37
CA ILE A 8 -38.65 -27.81 -26.20
C ILE A 8 -37.19 -28.10 -26.60
N LYS A 9 -36.96 -28.78 -27.74
CA LYS A 9 -35.61 -29.00 -28.27
C LYS A 9 -34.92 -27.70 -28.67
N LEU A 10 -35.67 -26.75 -29.24
CA LEU A 10 -35.15 -25.45 -29.64
C LEU A 10 -34.77 -24.61 -28.41
N ILE A 11 -35.62 -24.57 -27.39
CA ILE A 11 -35.35 -23.85 -26.13
C ILE A 11 -34.14 -24.44 -25.41
N LYS A 12 -33.99 -25.77 -25.33
CA LYS A 12 -32.79 -26.40 -24.74
C LYS A 12 -31.52 -26.06 -25.50
N LYS A 13 -31.57 -25.97 -26.84
CA LYS A 13 -30.42 -25.55 -27.66
C LYS A 13 -30.06 -24.09 -27.40
N ILE A 14 -31.05 -23.21 -27.26
CA ILE A 14 -30.83 -21.78 -26.97
C ILE A 14 -30.25 -21.59 -25.55
N ILE A 15 -30.77 -22.30 -24.55
CA ILE A 15 -30.24 -22.27 -23.18
C ILE A 15 -28.79 -22.80 -23.14
N PHE A 16 -28.51 -23.88 -23.86
CA PHE A 16 -27.15 -24.42 -23.96
C PHE A 16 -26.19 -23.44 -24.65
N LEU A 17 -26.63 -22.73 -25.69
CA LEU A 17 -25.83 -21.72 -26.37
C LEU A 17 -25.58 -20.48 -25.49
N LEU A 18 -26.58 -20.07 -24.69
CA LEU A 18 -26.48 -18.97 -23.73
C LEU A 18 -25.51 -19.29 -22.56
N LEU A 19 -25.45 -20.55 -22.12
CA LEU A 19 -24.50 -21.00 -21.09
C LEU A 19 -23.03 -20.94 -21.55
N ILE A 20 -22.76 -21.11 -22.85
CA ILE A 20 -21.41 -20.97 -23.42
C ILE A 20 -20.99 -19.50 -23.52
N PHE A 21 -21.96 -18.58 -23.71
CA PHE A 21 -21.73 -17.13 -23.75
C PHE A 21 -21.48 -16.51 -22.35
N PHE A 22 -21.83 -17.22 -21.28
CA PHE A 22 -21.58 -16.82 -19.88
C PHE A 22 -20.37 -17.53 -19.25
N CYS A 23 -19.53 -18.17 -20.06
CA CYS A 23 -18.21 -18.57 -19.59
C CYS A 23 -17.35 -17.30 -19.54
N GLU A 24 -17.29 -16.63 -18.39
CA GLU A 24 -16.24 -15.63 -18.16
C GLU A 24 -14.91 -16.33 -18.40
N VAL A 25 -14.23 -15.97 -19.50
CA VAL A 25 -12.82 -16.28 -19.67
C VAL A 25 -12.11 -15.60 -18.51
N SER A 26 -11.67 -16.38 -17.53
CA SER A 26 -10.73 -15.91 -16.54
C SER A 26 -9.42 -15.62 -17.27
N ILE A 27 -9.27 -14.40 -17.77
CA ILE A 27 -7.98 -13.92 -18.25
C ILE A 27 -7.11 -13.82 -17.01
N SER A 28 -6.16 -14.75 -16.87
CA SER A 28 -5.06 -14.58 -15.93
C SER A 28 -4.35 -13.29 -16.32
N HIS A 29 -4.50 -12.26 -15.51
CA HIS A 29 -4.01 -10.93 -15.81
C HIS A 29 -2.50 -10.86 -15.53
N GLU A 30 -1.66 -11.38 -16.42
CA GLU A 30 -0.22 -11.04 -16.45
C GLU A 30 0.00 -9.70 -17.19
N GLY A 31 -0.79 -8.70 -16.82
CA GLY A 31 -0.64 -7.34 -17.31
C GLY A 31 0.23 -6.53 -16.35
N HIS A 32 1.55 -6.49 -16.58
CA HIS A 32 2.44 -5.53 -15.94
C HIS A 32 2.34 -4.16 -16.63
N SER A 33 1.18 -3.52 -16.49
CA SER A 33 1.03 -2.09 -16.69
C SER A 33 0.21 -1.54 -15.54
N HIS A 34 0.89 -1.32 -14.41
CA HIS A 34 0.27 -0.55 -13.35
C HIS A 34 0.13 0.89 -13.88
N GLY A 35 -1.10 1.37 -14.07
CA GLY A 35 -1.40 2.80 -14.06
C GLY A 35 -0.84 3.45 -12.78
N PRO A 36 -0.99 4.76 -12.56
CA PRO A 36 -0.43 5.43 -11.38
C PRO A 36 -0.80 4.64 -10.10
N SER A 37 0.20 3.95 -9.53
CA SER A 37 -0.02 3.09 -8.37
C SER A 37 -0.12 4.02 -7.17
N VAL A 38 -1.34 4.27 -6.72
CA VAL A 38 -1.55 4.97 -5.46
C VAL A 38 -1.19 3.99 -4.34
N VAL A 39 0.09 3.93 -4.00
CA VAL A 39 0.55 3.13 -2.86
C VAL A 39 0.16 3.83 -1.57
N THR A 40 -0.77 3.21 -0.85
CA THR A 40 -1.31 3.69 0.42
C THR A 40 -1.15 2.64 1.49
N SER A 41 -0.80 3.07 2.69
CA SER A 41 -1.03 2.30 3.92
C SER A 41 -1.79 3.18 4.92
N ALA A 42 -2.50 2.55 5.84
CA ALA A 42 -3.25 3.26 6.87
C ALA A 42 -3.27 2.48 8.19
N SER A 43 -3.45 3.20 9.29
CA SER A 43 -3.60 2.65 10.64
C SER A 43 -4.53 3.55 11.45
N PHE A 44 -5.27 2.96 12.39
CA PHE A 44 -6.01 3.73 13.38
C PHE A 44 -5.13 4.04 14.59
N ASP A 45 -5.38 5.16 15.24
CA ASP A 45 -4.92 5.40 16.61
C ASP A 45 -5.97 4.97 17.64
N HIS A 46 -5.63 5.07 18.93
CA HIS A 46 -6.52 4.68 20.02
C HIS A 46 -7.77 5.56 20.16
N LEU A 47 -7.80 6.73 19.50
CA LEU A 47 -8.96 7.63 19.47
C LEU A 47 -9.87 7.36 18.26
N GLY A 48 -9.49 6.41 17.39
CA GLY A 48 -10.21 6.11 16.16
C GLY A 48 -9.87 7.05 14.99
N THR A 49 -8.85 7.89 15.12
CA THR A 49 -8.34 8.68 13.99
C THR A 49 -7.70 7.74 12.98
N LEU A 50 -8.16 7.78 11.73
CA LEU A 50 -7.55 7.06 10.61
C LEU A 50 -6.35 7.86 10.11
N TRP A 51 -5.14 7.32 10.29
CA TRP A 51 -3.92 7.87 9.72
C TRP A 51 -3.59 7.16 8.41
N ARG A 52 -3.17 7.92 7.40
CA ARG A 52 -2.88 7.40 6.07
C ARG A 52 -1.55 7.95 5.58
N VAL A 53 -0.69 7.06 5.06
CA VAL A 53 0.58 7.40 4.42
C VAL A 53 0.53 7.06 2.93
N ARG A 54 1.07 7.93 2.09
CA ARG A 54 1.13 7.75 0.63
C ARG A 54 2.41 8.32 0.04
N GLU A 55 2.73 7.83 -1.15
CA GLU A 55 3.65 8.52 -2.06
C GLU A 55 2.88 9.58 -2.86
N GLN A 56 3.49 10.74 -3.05
CA GLN A 56 3.01 11.80 -3.94
C GLN A 56 4.21 12.57 -4.52
N GLN A 57 4.48 12.39 -5.81
CA GLN A 57 5.49 13.15 -6.56
C GLN A 57 6.89 13.11 -5.93
N GLY A 58 7.33 11.96 -5.44
CA GLY A 58 8.62 11.76 -4.77
C GLY A 58 8.65 12.15 -3.29
N PHE A 59 7.51 12.55 -2.73
CA PHE A 59 7.34 12.76 -1.30
C PHE A 59 6.51 11.66 -0.66
N ILE A 60 6.87 11.30 0.57
CA ILE A 60 6.03 10.59 1.51
C ILE A 60 5.18 11.63 2.23
N ILE A 61 3.87 11.46 2.15
CA ILE A 61 2.91 12.34 2.79
C ILE A 61 2.04 11.57 3.78
N VAL A 62 1.70 12.23 4.88
CA VAL A 62 0.77 11.72 5.89
C VAL A 62 -0.41 12.67 6.04
N ASP A 63 -1.62 12.13 6.07
CA ASP A 63 -2.84 12.83 6.46
C ASP A 63 -3.70 11.95 7.38
N SER A 64 -4.73 12.57 7.97
CA SER A 64 -5.63 11.91 8.90
C SER A 64 -7.09 12.20 8.62
N SER A 65 -7.96 11.31 9.07
CA SER A 65 -9.41 11.47 9.04
C SER A 65 -10.01 11.11 10.40
N ASN A 66 -10.98 11.91 10.83
CA ASN A 66 -11.79 11.67 12.04
C ASN A 66 -13.24 11.29 11.69
N ASP A 67 -13.53 11.05 10.42
CA ASP A 67 -14.85 10.78 9.88
C ASP A 67 -14.84 9.53 8.99
N GLN A 68 -14.10 8.50 9.43
CA GLN A 68 -14.03 7.18 8.78
C GLN A 68 -13.54 7.22 7.32
N GLY A 69 -12.69 8.19 6.99
CA GLY A 69 -12.09 8.36 5.67
C GLY A 69 -12.93 9.17 4.69
N LEU A 70 -14.01 9.84 5.14
CA LEU A 70 -14.82 10.69 4.27
C LEU A 70 -14.07 11.99 3.90
N ASN A 71 -13.40 12.62 4.86
CA ASN A 71 -12.55 13.78 4.66
C ASN A 71 -11.18 13.58 5.30
N PHE A 72 -10.15 14.12 4.65
CA PHE A 72 -8.78 14.08 5.14
C PHE A 72 -8.26 15.48 5.46
N SER A 73 -7.42 15.57 6.47
CA SER A 73 -6.65 16.77 6.80
C SER A 73 -5.74 17.19 5.64
N LYS A 74 -5.19 18.40 5.73
CA LYS A 74 -4.05 18.78 4.89
C LYS A 74 -2.91 17.77 5.10
N SER A 75 -2.28 17.32 4.01
CA SER A 75 -1.16 16.39 4.07
C SER A 75 0.13 17.09 4.52
N ILE A 76 0.94 16.37 5.28
CA ILE A 76 2.25 16.79 5.78
C ILE A 76 3.33 15.94 5.13
N ASN A 77 4.39 16.57 4.61
CA ASN A 77 5.54 15.86 4.07
C ASN A 77 6.36 15.24 5.20
N VAL A 78 6.78 14.00 5.00
CA VAL A 78 7.62 13.24 5.94
C VAL A 78 9.09 13.36 5.57
N ASN A 79 9.42 13.23 4.27
CA ASN A 79 10.75 13.51 3.75
C ASN A 79 10.89 14.96 3.30
N THR A 80 12.11 15.47 3.40
CA THR A 80 12.45 16.88 3.06
C THR A 80 12.90 17.04 1.62
N GLU A 81 13.31 15.96 0.96
CA GLU A 81 13.87 15.96 -0.39
C GLU A 81 13.18 14.93 -1.28
N LEU A 82 13.11 15.22 -2.58
CA LEU A 82 12.56 14.31 -3.58
C LEU A 82 13.34 13.00 -3.62
N GLN A 83 12.61 11.88 -3.61
CA GLN A 83 13.19 10.55 -3.68
C GLN A 83 12.48 9.70 -4.73
N LYS A 84 13.21 8.74 -5.30
CA LYS A 84 12.60 7.66 -6.08
C LYS A 84 11.96 6.67 -5.11
N ILE A 85 10.73 6.92 -4.72
CA ILE A 85 10.02 6.08 -3.76
C ILE A 85 9.66 4.74 -4.41
N GLY A 86 9.89 3.64 -3.68
CA GLY A 86 9.44 2.31 -4.06
C GLY A 86 7.91 2.23 -3.97
N THR A 87 7.26 1.94 -5.10
CA THR A 87 5.79 1.84 -5.17
C THR A 87 5.31 0.52 -5.75
N SER A 88 6.22 -0.38 -6.13
CA SER A 88 5.87 -1.67 -6.73
C SER A 88 5.73 -2.78 -5.67
N GLY A 89 4.67 -3.59 -5.81
CA GLY A 89 4.40 -4.72 -4.91
C GLY A 89 4.32 -4.30 -3.45
N ASP A 90 5.08 -4.97 -2.58
CA ASP A 90 5.12 -4.64 -1.15
C ASP A 90 6.09 -3.51 -0.78
N ALA A 91 6.63 -2.76 -1.74
CA ALA A 91 7.49 -1.60 -1.45
C ALA A 91 6.72 -0.35 -0.98
N ARG A 92 5.38 -0.40 -0.88
CA ARG A 92 4.55 0.72 -0.41
C ARG A 92 5.03 1.27 0.95
N PRO A 93 4.94 2.59 1.21
CA PRO A 93 5.20 3.16 2.52
C PRO A 93 4.35 2.49 3.60
N LYS A 94 4.89 2.32 4.80
CA LYS A 94 4.21 1.71 5.95
C LYS A 94 4.01 2.74 7.05
N ILE A 95 2.96 2.54 7.85
CA ILE A 95 2.64 3.42 8.99
C ILE A 95 2.25 2.54 10.19
N ALA A 96 2.76 2.92 11.37
CA ALA A 96 2.34 2.36 12.65
C ALA A 96 2.10 3.50 13.64
N ILE A 97 1.12 3.33 14.53
CA ILE A 97 0.79 4.31 15.56
C ILE A 97 1.12 3.72 16.93
N GLY A 98 1.86 4.48 17.74
CA GLY A 98 2.18 4.11 19.11
C GLY A 98 1.06 4.43 20.10
N PRO A 99 1.18 3.94 21.35
CA PRO A 99 0.16 4.11 22.39
C PRO A 99 -0.15 5.57 22.75
N GLU A 100 0.82 6.47 22.59
CA GLU A 100 0.67 7.90 22.85
C GLU A 100 0.20 8.71 21.62
N GLY A 101 -0.11 8.04 20.51
CA GLY A 101 -0.43 8.70 19.23
C GLY A 101 0.80 9.18 18.45
N ASN A 102 2.00 8.74 18.84
CA ASN A 102 3.21 8.91 18.03
C ASN A 102 3.05 8.15 16.71
N ILE A 103 3.46 8.77 15.60
CA ILE A 103 3.33 8.21 14.25
C ILE A 103 4.70 7.77 13.78
N TYR A 104 4.79 6.57 13.24
CA TYR A 104 6.01 6.00 12.71
C TYR A 104 5.81 5.60 11.27
N VAL A 105 6.72 6.03 10.40
CA VAL A 105 6.62 5.83 8.96
C VAL A 105 7.92 5.23 8.47
N THR A 106 7.80 4.18 7.65
CA THR A 106 8.91 3.62 6.89
C THR A 106 8.59 3.62 5.40
N TRP A 107 9.62 3.77 4.59
CA TRP A 107 9.49 3.70 3.14
C TRP A 107 10.81 3.26 2.52
N THR A 108 10.72 2.73 1.31
CA THR A 108 11.89 2.36 0.52
C THR A 108 12.19 3.48 -0.49
N GLN A 109 13.42 4.00 -0.48
CA GLN A 109 13.98 4.69 -1.63
C GLN A 109 14.55 3.64 -2.59
N ALA A 110 14.05 3.53 -3.81
CA ALA A 110 14.59 2.64 -4.82
C ALA A 110 15.91 3.20 -5.39
N LEU A 111 16.88 2.31 -5.60
CA LEU A 111 18.18 2.66 -6.18
C LEU A 111 18.22 2.33 -7.69
N SER A 112 19.42 2.26 -8.26
CA SER A 112 19.62 2.11 -9.70
C SER A 112 19.40 0.66 -10.15
N LYS A 113 19.85 -0.32 -9.35
CA LYS A 113 19.68 -1.75 -9.65
C LYS A 113 18.27 -2.25 -9.29
N PRO A 114 17.72 -3.22 -10.04
CA PRO A 114 16.46 -3.86 -9.70
C PRO A 114 16.46 -4.39 -8.26
N TYR A 115 15.35 -4.18 -7.55
CA TYR A 115 15.13 -4.66 -6.18
C TYR A 115 16.08 -4.13 -5.11
N THR A 116 16.92 -3.15 -5.43
CA THR A 116 17.80 -2.49 -4.46
C THR A 116 17.14 -1.23 -3.90
N GLY A 117 17.45 -0.91 -2.64
CA GLY A 117 16.81 0.20 -1.96
C GLY A 117 17.52 0.61 -0.68
N TYR A 118 17.08 1.74 -0.12
CA TYR A 118 17.33 2.12 1.26
C TYR A 118 16.01 2.22 2.02
N ILE A 119 15.95 1.66 3.22
CA ILE A 119 14.79 1.77 4.09
C ILE A 119 14.96 2.98 5.00
N TRP A 120 14.11 3.96 4.77
CA TRP A 120 14.03 5.17 5.56
C TRP A 120 12.99 5.03 6.66
N PHE A 121 13.22 5.77 7.74
CA PHE A 121 12.35 5.88 8.89
C PHE A 121 12.24 7.33 9.33
N ALA A 122 11.03 7.75 9.68
CA ALA A 122 10.77 9.00 10.36
C ALA A 122 9.64 8.83 11.36
N ARG A 123 9.57 9.74 12.34
CA ARG A 123 8.50 9.73 13.34
C ARG A 123 7.97 11.12 13.64
N SER A 124 6.71 11.18 14.04
CA SER A 124 6.07 12.35 14.62
C SER A 124 5.73 12.07 16.08
N LYS A 125 6.08 13.01 16.96
CA LYS A 125 5.73 12.97 18.39
C LYS A 125 4.64 13.98 18.78
N ASP A 126 4.11 14.69 17.79
CA ASP A 126 3.17 15.79 17.98
C ASP A 126 1.85 15.57 17.24
N ARG A 127 1.48 14.29 17.06
CA ARG A 127 0.27 13.82 16.38
C ARG A 127 0.20 14.31 14.93
N GLY A 128 1.30 14.13 14.19
CA GLY A 128 1.37 14.39 12.76
C GLY A 128 1.47 15.86 12.38
N LYS A 129 1.75 16.78 13.31
CA LYS A 129 1.98 18.20 12.97
C LYS A 129 3.34 18.38 12.31
N THR A 130 4.36 17.68 12.81
CA THR A 130 5.71 17.65 12.26
C THR A 130 6.31 16.25 12.31
N PHE A 131 7.29 16.00 11.44
CA PHE A 131 8.11 14.79 11.46
C PHE A 131 9.56 15.15 11.77
N GLU A 132 10.22 14.32 12.58
CA GLU A 132 11.68 14.39 12.77
C GLU A 132 12.41 14.12 11.46
N LEU A 133 13.67 14.56 11.35
CA LEU A 133 14.52 14.29 10.19
C LEU A 133 14.59 12.78 9.89
N PRO A 134 14.30 12.35 8.66
CA PRO A 134 14.39 10.94 8.27
C PRO A 134 15.79 10.37 8.42
N GLN A 135 15.87 9.08 8.74
CA GLN A 135 17.13 8.33 8.81
C GLN A 135 16.99 6.96 8.14
N ILE A 136 18.10 6.41 7.65
CA ILE A 136 18.14 5.04 7.13
C ILE A 136 18.28 4.05 8.29
N VAL A 137 17.45 3.01 8.34
CA VAL A 137 17.39 2.07 9.48
C VAL A 137 18.55 1.06 9.53
N HIS A 138 19.20 0.80 8.40
CA HIS A 138 20.28 -0.18 8.28
C HIS A 138 21.65 0.52 8.14
N GLN A 139 22.72 -0.16 8.58
CA GLN A 139 24.09 0.38 8.55
C GLN A 139 24.81 0.14 7.23
N ASP A 140 24.68 -1.06 6.65
CA ASP A 140 25.24 -1.38 5.35
C ASP A 140 24.64 -0.46 4.28
N LYS A 141 25.46 0.09 3.39
CA LYS A 141 25.07 1.01 2.30
C LYS A 141 25.35 0.42 0.93
N SER A 142 25.62 -0.88 0.87
CA SER A 142 25.75 -1.61 -0.38
C SER A 142 24.46 -1.50 -1.19
N GLU A 143 24.57 -1.44 -2.51
CA GLU A 143 23.40 -1.42 -3.40
C GLU A 143 22.84 -2.85 -3.53
N ILE A 144 22.20 -3.31 -2.46
CA ILE A 144 21.62 -4.63 -2.30
C ILE A 144 20.14 -4.52 -1.90
N THR A 145 19.51 -5.65 -1.63
CA THR A 145 18.07 -5.75 -1.40
C THR A 145 17.67 -5.26 0.00
N HIS A 146 17.98 -4.02 0.42
CA HIS A 146 17.40 -3.48 1.66
C HIS A 146 15.96 -3.01 1.40
N ARG A 147 15.00 -3.94 1.37
CA ARG A 147 13.59 -3.64 1.05
C ARG A 147 12.62 -4.59 1.75
N PHE A 148 11.34 -4.42 1.43
CA PHE A 148 10.23 -5.26 1.91
C PHE A 148 10.15 -5.20 3.43
N ASP A 149 10.19 -3.97 3.94
CA ASP A 149 10.16 -3.72 5.36
C ASP A 149 8.75 -3.90 5.95
N ALA A 150 8.74 -4.26 7.22
CA ALA A 150 7.55 -4.23 8.07
C ALA A 150 7.87 -3.44 9.33
N ILE A 151 6.91 -2.63 9.76
CA ILE A 151 6.98 -1.85 11.01
C ILE A 151 5.83 -2.20 11.94
N ASN A 152 6.13 -2.35 13.23
CA ASN A 152 5.15 -2.51 14.31
C ASN A 152 5.60 -1.77 15.56
N VAL A 153 4.65 -1.44 16.44
CA VAL A 153 4.91 -0.79 17.73
C VAL A 153 4.21 -1.59 18.81
N ASN A 154 4.92 -1.88 19.91
CA ASN A 154 4.31 -2.57 21.05
C ASN A 154 3.61 -1.56 22.00
N LYS A 155 2.89 -2.10 22.99
CA LYS A 155 2.19 -1.32 24.01
C LYS A 155 3.08 -0.39 24.86
N ASP A 156 4.38 -0.66 24.93
CA ASP A 156 5.35 0.16 25.67
C ASP A 156 5.99 1.23 24.78
N GLY A 157 5.54 1.36 23.52
CA GLY A 157 6.07 2.31 22.55
C GLY A 157 7.35 1.87 21.85
N ARG A 158 7.81 0.63 22.05
CA ARG A 158 8.97 0.07 21.35
C ARG A 158 8.62 -0.21 19.89
N ILE A 159 9.47 0.29 18.99
CA ILE A 159 9.31 0.19 17.54
C ILE A 159 10.16 -1.00 17.06
N PHE A 160 9.58 -1.81 16.18
CA PHE A 160 10.26 -2.91 15.50
C PHE A 160 10.19 -2.66 14.00
N VAL A 161 11.33 -2.69 13.33
CA VAL A 161 11.44 -2.66 11.88
C VAL A 161 12.23 -3.88 11.45
N ALA A 162 11.69 -4.67 10.53
CA ALA A 162 12.33 -5.84 9.96
C ALA A 162 12.30 -5.75 8.44
N TRP A 163 13.31 -6.31 7.76
CA TRP A 163 13.44 -6.23 6.30
C TRP A 163 14.12 -7.48 5.72
N VAL A 164 14.01 -7.64 4.41
CA VAL A 164 14.85 -8.57 3.65
C VAL A 164 16.18 -7.88 3.39
N ASP A 165 17.28 -8.59 3.55
CA ASP A 165 18.63 -8.10 3.29
C ASP A 165 19.42 -9.17 2.51
N LYS A 166 19.75 -8.89 1.24
CA LYS A 166 20.36 -9.85 0.30
C LYS A 166 21.10 -9.19 -0.84
#